data_AF-A0A957QVQ7-F1
#
_entry.id   AF-A0A957QVQ7-F1
#
_cell.length_a   1.000
_cell.length_b   1.000
_cell.length_c   1.000
_cell.angle_alpha   90.00
_cell.angle_beta   90.00
_cell.angle_gamma   90.00
#
_symmetry.space_group_name_H-M   'P 1'
#
loop_
_entity.id
_entity.type
_entity.pdbx_description
1 polymer ?
#
loop_
_entity_poly.entity_id
_entity_poly.type
_entity_poly.pdbx_seq_one_letter_code
_entity_poly.pdbx_strand_id
1 'polypeptide(L)'
;DGRPVEYEFLEMDELTHADAVSVHKSQCSEFPAVVLPLLTTHYLMLQRNLLYTAVTRARRLVVIVGQPRAISLAVRNNDVMQRYTGLTERLLAGG
;
A
#
# COMPACT_ATOMS: atom_id res chain seq x y z
N ASP A 1 2.77 13.74 16.86
CA ASP A 1 3.27 14.42 18.06
C ASP A 1 4.02 15.74 17.83
N GLY A 2 3.74 16.52 16.77
CA GLY A 2 3.97 17.98 16.69
C GLY A 2 5.34 18.56 17.09
N ARG A 3 6.33 17.74 17.41
CA ARG A 3 7.63 18.14 17.90
C ARG A 3 8.46 18.52 16.67
N PRO A 4 8.97 19.76 16.61
CA PRO A 4 9.93 20.11 15.59
C PRO A 4 11.18 19.23 15.79
N VAL A 5 11.66 18.66 14.70
CA VAL A 5 12.94 17.93 14.64
C VAL A 5 13.83 18.73 13.70
N GLU A 6 15.00 19.11 14.18
CA GLU A 6 16.02 19.75 13.34
C GLU A 6 16.75 18.68 12.56
N TYR A 7 16.88 18.90 11.25
CA TYR A 7 17.66 18.08 10.34
C TYR A 7 18.86 18.90 9.88
N GLU A 8 20.06 18.32 9.91
CA GLU A 8 21.23 18.92 9.32
C GLU A 8 21.15 18.88 7.78
N PHE A 9 21.88 19.78 7.10
CA PHE A 9 21.90 19.81 5.64
C PHE A 9 22.36 18.47 5.00
N LEU A 10 23.20 17.73 5.73
CA LEU A 10 23.69 16.39 5.35
C LEU A 10 22.64 15.28 5.50
N GLU A 11 21.49 15.57 6.10
CA GLU A 11 20.39 14.62 6.30
C GLU A 11 19.20 14.91 5.36
N MET A 12 19.36 15.85 4.41
CA MET A 12 18.29 16.24 3.47
C MET A 12 17.86 15.10 2.55
N ASP A 13 18.74 14.15 2.26
CA ASP A 13 18.48 12.94 1.49
C ASP A 13 17.57 11.92 2.23
N GLU A 14 17.40 12.08 3.54
CA GLU A 14 16.40 11.32 4.31
C GLU A 14 14.97 11.87 4.13
N LEU A 15 14.83 13.09 3.62
CA LEU A 15 13.55 13.74 3.38
C LEU A 15 13.09 13.48 1.93
N THR A 16 11.94 12.82 1.77
CA THR A 16 11.29 12.67 0.46
C THR A 16 10.09 13.61 0.35
N HIS A 17 9.93 14.26 -0.80
CA HIS A 17 8.72 15.03 -1.10
C HIS A 17 7.46 14.20 -0.86
N ALA A 18 6.55 14.73 -0.04
CA ALA A 18 5.31 14.04 0.35
C ALA A 18 4.16 14.22 -0.65
N ASP A 19 4.43 14.69 -1.87
CA ASP A 19 3.41 14.94 -2.89
C ASP A 19 2.70 13.63 -3.31
N ALA A 20 3.42 12.51 -3.27
CA ALA A 20 2.87 11.17 -3.46
C ALA A 20 3.60 10.15 -2.59
N VAL A 21 2.86 9.23 -1.98
CA VAL A 21 3.41 8.13 -1.18
C VAL A 21 2.94 6.79 -1.74
N SER A 22 3.82 5.78 -1.72
CA SER A 22 3.43 4.43 -2.12
C SER A 22 2.47 3.83 -1.09
N VAL A 23 1.59 2.92 -1.54
CA VAL A 23 0.63 2.23 -0.65
C VAL A 23 1.37 1.50 0.49
N HIS A 24 2.54 0.91 0.21
CA HIS A 24 3.38 0.29 1.22
C HIS A 24 3.91 1.28 2.26
N LYS A 25 4.38 2.46 1.83
CA LYS A 25 4.86 3.50 2.76
C LYS A 25 3.72 4.16 3.55
N SER A 26 2.47 4.05 3.08
CA SER A 26 1.28 4.55 3.77
C SER A 26 0.73 3.60 4.84
N GLN A 27 1.36 2.44 5.06
CA GLN A 27 0.89 1.46 6.05
C GLN A 27 0.75 2.12 7.44
N CYS A 28 -0.30 1.73 8.17
CA CYS A 28 -0.67 2.30 9.47
C CYS A 28 -1.05 3.79 9.48
N SER A 29 -1.10 4.46 8.33
CA SER A 29 -1.62 5.83 8.19
C SER A 29 -3.02 5.85 7.58
N GLU A 30 -3.78 6.92 7.82
CA GLU A 30 -5.08 7.18 7.18
C GLU A 30 -5.18 8.64 6.74
N PHE A 31 -5.88 8.90 5.63
CA PHE A 31 -6.03 10.22 5.04
C PHE A 31 -7.51 10.54 4.81
N PRO A 32 -7.96 11.80 4.98
CA PRO A 32 -9.36 12.17 4.71
C PRO A 32 -9.84 11.79 3.30
N ALA A 33 -8.98 11.98 2.30
CA ALA A 33 -9.22 11.57 0.91
C ALA A 33 -7.94 10.99 0.31
N VAL A 34 -8.07 10.04 -0.62
CA VAL A 34 -6.96 9.43 -1.37
C VAL A 34 -7.25 9.52 -2.88
N VAL A 35 -6.27 9.96 -3.66
CA VAL A 35 -6.27 9.87 -5.12
C VAL A 35 -5.33 8.74 -5.51
N LEU A 36 -5.87 7.67 -6.12
CA LEU A 36 -5.14 6.46 -6.44
C LEU A 36 -4.96 6.33 -7.97
N PRO A 37 -3.75 6.56 -8.50
CA PRO A 37 -3.45 6.24 -9.88
C PRO A 37 -3.35 4.72 -10.07
N LEU A 38 -4.09 4.17 -11.04
CA LEU A 38 -4.10 2.73 -11.34
C LEU A 38 -3.94 2.48 -12.85
N LEU A 39 -2.72 2.15 -13.26
CA LEU A 39 -2.33 2.00 -14.66
C LEU A 39 -1.88 0.56 -14.93
N THR A 40 -2.12 0.06 -16.14
CA THR A 40 -1.68 -1.29 -16.56
C THR A 40 -0.16 -1.43 -16.67
N THR A 41 0.58 -0.33 -16.76
CA THR A 41 2.05 -0.30 -16.77
C THR A 41 2.67 -0.79 -15.47
N HIS A 42 1.95 -0.70 -14.34
CA HIS A 42 2.38 -1.22 -13.04
C HIS A 42 1.82 -2.63 -12.77
N TYR A 43 1.81 -3.48 -13.80
CA TYR A 43 1.13 -4.78 -13.79
C TYR A 43 1.47 -5.66 -12.58
N LEU A 44 2.74 -5.71 -12.16
CA LEU A 44 3.19 -6.51 -11.00
C LEU A 44 2.53 -6.09 -9.67
N MET A 45 2.12 -4.83 -9.57
CA MET A 45 1.48 -4.26 -8.39
C MET A 45 -0.06 -4.31 -8.46
N LEU A 46 -0.64 -4.78 -9.57
CA LEU A 46 -2.09 -4.97 -9.70
C LEU A 46 -2.52 -6.24 -8.94
N GLN A 47 -2.51 -6.16 -7.61
CA GLN A 47 -2.93 -7.24 -6.71
C GLN A 47 -4.12 -6.78 -5.86
N ARG A 48 -5.03 -7.70 -5.53
CA ARG A 48 -6.26 -7.39 -4.79
C ARG A 48 -5.96 -6.83 -3.40
N ASN A 49 -4.98 -7.42 -2.70
CA ASN A 49 -4.55 -6.96 -1.38
C ASN A 49 -3.99 -5.53 -1.40
N LEU A 50 -3.23 -5.15 -2.42
CA LEU A 50 -2.66 -3.81 -2.54
C LEU A 50 -3.74 -2.78 -2.83
N LEU A 51 -4.64 -3.08 -3.77
CA LEU A 51 -5.79 -2.22 -4.07
C LEU A 51 -6.68 -2.05 -2.84
N TYR A 52 -7.00 -3.14 -2.15
CA TYR A 52 -7.77 -3.10 -0.91
C TYR A 52 -7.09 -2.23 0.15
N THR A 53 -5.78 -2.42 0.35
CA THR A 53 -5.00 -1.63 1.30
C THR A 53 -5.08 -0.15 0.95
N ALA A 54 -4.87 0.23 -0.31
CA ALA A 54 -4.94 1.61 -0.76
C ALA A 54 -6.31 2.26 -0.50
N VAL A 55 -7.40 1.52 -0.76
CA VAL A 55 -8.77 1.98 -0.49
C VAL A 55 -9.00 2.21 1.00
N THR A 56 -8.54 1.28 1.85
CA THR A 56 -8.69 1.42 3.32
C THR A 56 -7.86 2.55 3.94
N ARG A 57 -6.93 3.16 3.21
CA ARG A 57 -6.21 4.36 3.68
C ARG A 57 -7.06 5.62 3.61
N ALA A 58 -8.16 5.62 2.86
CA ALA A 58 -9.06 6.77 2.80
C ALA A 58 -10.18 6.68 3.85
N ARG A 59 -10.38 7.76 4.60
CA ARG A 59 -11.43 7.85 5.63
C ARG A 59 -12.79 8.28 5.09
N ARG A 60 -12.82 9.08 4.01
CA ARG A 60 -14.07 9.67 3.48
C ARG A 60 -14.23 9.54 1.98
N LEU A 61 -13.15 9.67 1.20
CA LEU A 61 -13.22 9.67 -0.26
C LEU A 61 -12.03 8.94 -0.90
N VAL A 62 -12.33 8.08 -1.87
CA VAL A 62 -11.33 7.51 -2.78
C VAL A 62 -11.66 7.97 -4.19
N VAL A 63 -10.67 8.54 -4.88
CA VAL A 63 -10.73 8.84 -6.31
C VAL A 63 -9.73 7.95 -7.02
N ILE A 64 -10.21 7.07 -7.91
CA ILE A 64 -9.33 6.20 -8.71
C ILE A 64 -9.16 6.82 -10.08
N VAL A 65 -7.91 7.11 -10.46
CA VAL A 65 -7.56 7.66 -11.77
C VAL A 65 -6.84 6.58 -12.55
N GLY A 66 -7.51 6.00 -13.54
CA GLY A 66 -6.94 4.84 -14.21
C GLY A 66 -7.84 4.18 -15.23
N GLN A 67 -7.42 3.01 -15.69
CA GLN A 67 -8.15 2.25 -16.70
C GLN A 67 -9.04 1.19 -16.05
N PRO A 68 -10.30 1.01 -16.50
CA PRO A 68 -11.19 -0.05 -15.99
C PRO A 68 -10.56 -1.45 -16.07
N ARG A 69 -9.73 -1.69 -17.08
CA ARG A 69 -8.95 -2.93 -17.23
C ARG A 69 -7.94 -3.14 -16.11
N ALA A 70 -7.22 -2.09 -15.68
CA ALA A 70 -6.28 -2.18 -14.57
C ALA A 70 -6.99 -2.54 -13.26
N ILE A 71 -8.17 -1.95 -13.02
CA ILE A 71 -9.00 -2.28 -11.86
C ILE A 71 -9.45 -3.74 -11.92
N SER A 72 -9.94 -4.18 -13.08
CA SER A 72 -10.38 -5.56 -13.29
C SER A 72 -9.26 -6.57 -13.06
N LEU A 73 -8.04 -6.27 -13.54
CA LEU A 73 -6.86 -7.08 -13.30
C LEU A 73 -6.50 -7.13 -11.82
N ALA A 74 -6.42 -5.98 -11.15
CA ALA A 74 -6.10 -5.90 -9.72
C ALA A 74 -7.12 -6.65 -8.85
N VAL A 75 -8.41 -6.53 -9.15
CA VAL A 75 -9.47 -7.23 -8.40
C VAL A 75 -9.44 -8.73 -8.66
N ARG A 76 -9.12 -9.19 -9.88
CA ARG A 76 -9.06 -10.63 -10.19
C ARG A 76 -7.78 -11.30 -9.72
N ASN A 77 -6.70 -10.54 -9.58
CA ASN A 77 -5.41 -11.04 -9.11
C ASN A 77 -5.45 -11.26 -7.59
N ASN A 78 -5.96 -12.43 -7.20
CA ASN A 78 -5.97 -12.92 -5.83
C ASN A 78 -4.84 -13.94 -5.59
N ASP A 79 -3.80 -13.92 -6.42
CA ASP A 79 -2.57 -14.69 -6.16
C ASP A 79 -1.84 -14.04 -4.99
N VAL A 80 -2.36 -14.26 -3.79
CA VAL A 80 -1.58 -14.13 -2.57
C VAL A 80 -0.45 -15.12 -2.76
N MET A 81 0.77 -14.63 -2.99
CA MET A 81 1.95 -15.48 -3.07
C MET A 81 1.88 -16.45 -1.89
N GLN A 82 1.78 -17.75 -2.20
CA GLN A 82 1.76 -18.82 -1.21
C GLN A 82 2.93 -18.56 -0.25
N ARG A 83 2.61 -18.18 0.98
CA ARG A 83 3.61 -17.94 2.01
C ARG A 83 3.94 -19.30 2.60
N TYR A 84 5.07 -19.85 2.21
CA TYR A 84 5.63 -21.03 2.87
C TYR A 84 6.08 -20.63 4.27
N THR A 85 5.31 -21.00 5.29
CA THR A 85 5.62 -20.74 6.71
C THR A 85 5.38 -22.00 7.52
N GLY A 86 6.29 -22.34 8.43
CA GLY A 86 6.13 -23.49 9.34
C GLY A 86 5.23 -23.23 10.56
N LEU A 87 4.56 -22.06 10.63
CA LEU A 87 3.79 -21.66 11.81
C LEU A 87 2.55 -22.54 12.00
N THR A 88 1.86 -22.86 10.90
CA THR A 88 0.66 -23.71 10.94
C THR A 88 1.00 -25.10 11.45
N GLU A 89 2.08 -25.70 10.94
CA GLU A 89 2.56 -27.01 11.36
C GLU A 89 2.95 -27.03 12.84
N ARG A 90 3.60 -25.97 13.34
CA ARG A 90 3.98 -25.86 14.76
C ARG A 90 2.78 -25.69 15.70
N LEU A 91 1.74 -24.98 15.28
CA LEU A 91 0.50 -24.84 16.06
C LEU A 91 -0.27 -26.16 16.13
N LEU A 92 -0.26 -26.95 15.06
CA LEU A 92 -0.94 -28.25 15.00
C LEU A 92 -0.18 -29.37 15.72
N ALA A 93 1.16 -29.31 15.80
CA ALA A 93 1.98 -30.31 16.48
C ALA A 93 2.10 -30.10 18.00
N GLY A 94 1.63 -28.95 18.52
CA GLY A 94 1.77 -28.56 19.93
C GLY A 94 0.48 -28.60 20.76
N GLY A 95 -0.61 -29.18 20.23
CA GLY A 95 -1.86 -29.46 20.95
C GLY A 95 -2.04 -30.95 21.20
#